data_AF-A0A6I3M3J4-F1
#
_entry.id   AF-A0A6I3M3J4-F1
#
_cell.length_a   1.000
_cell.length_b   1.000
_cell.length_c   1.000
_cell.angle_alpha   90.00
_cell.angle_beta   90.00
_cell.angle_gamma   90.00
#
_symmetry.space_group_name_H-M   'P 1'
#
loop_
_entity.id
_entity.type
_entity.pdbx_description
1 polymer ?
#
loop_
_entity_poly.entity_id
_entity_poly.type
_entity_poly.pdbx_seq_one_letter_code
_entity_poly.pdbx_strand_id
1 'polypeptide(L)' 'MRTTIILPDEFARAVRERARAEGLTFTSFLEQALREHLDRLDSRVEGRPFAVVPFEGTGLRPGVDLADSAELLDRMER' A
#
# COMPACT_ATOMS: atom_id res chain seq x y z
N MET A 1 14.09 -25.29 1.79
CA MET A 1 13.80 -26.25 2.88
C MET A 1 12.61 -27.11 2.45
N ARG A 2 12.60 -28.42 2.75
CA ARG A 2 11.43 -29.26 2.51
C ARG A 2 10.60 -29.34 3.78
N THR A 3 9.37 -28.87 3.70
CA THR A 3 8.44 -28.81 4.84
C THR A 3 7.16 -29.55 4.49
N THR A 4 6.67 -30.34 5.44
CA THR A 4 5.34 -30.94 5.36
C THR A 4 4.38 -30.05 6.15
N ILE A 5 3.31 -29.61 5.51
CA ILE A 5 2.24 -28.82 6.15
C ILE A 5 0.93 -29.60 6.08
N ILE A 6 0.10 -29.46 7.11
CA ILE A 6 -1.24 -30.04 7.14
C ILE A 6 -2.21 -28.98 6.60
N LEU A 7 -2.96 -29.33 5.56
CA LEU A 7 -3.97 -28.47 4.95
C LEU A 7 -5.30 -29.23 4.91
N PRO A 8 -6.43 -28.54 5.15
CA PRO A 8 -7.74 -29.13 4.88
C PRO A 8 -7.85 -29.58 3.41
N ASP A 9 -8.43 -30.75 3.17
CA ASP A 9 -8.46 -31.36 1.83
C ASP A 9 -9.12 -30.46 0.79
N GLU A 10 -10.23 -29.82 1.16
CA GLU A 10 -10.95 -28.88 0.30
C GLU A 10 -10.09 -27.69 -0.11
N PHE A 11 -9.30 -27.17 0.83
CA PHE A 11 -8.39 -26.08 0.57
C PHE A 11 -7.23 -26.53 -0.34
N ALA A 12 -6.65 -27.71 -0.07
CA ALA A 12 -5.60 -28.28 -0.90
C ALA A 12 -6.08 -28.52 -2.35
N ARG A 13 -7.34 -28.92 -2.54
CA ARG A 13 -7.96 -29.07 -3.86
C ARG A 13 -8.07 -27.73 -4.59
N ALA A 14 -8.62 -26.71 -3.94
CA ALA A 14 -8.75 -25.37 -4.52
C ALA A 14 -7.39 -24.79 -4.93
N VAL A 15 -6.36 -24.97 -4.10
CA VAL A 15 -4.99 -24.54 -4.40
C VAL A 15 -4.43 -25.27 -5.63
N ARG A 16 -4.66 -26.59 -5.77
CA ARG A 16 -4.23 -27.36 -6.96
C ARG A 16 -4.92 -26.89 -8.24
N GLU A 17 -6.21 -26.60 -8.16
CA GLU A 17 -6.98 -26.10 -9.30
C GLU A 17 -6.45 -24.75 -9.76
N ARG A 18 -6.18 -23.83 -8.82
CA ARG A 18 -5.58 -22.54 -9.16
C ARG A 18 -4.18 -22.67 -9.73
N ALA A 19 -3.31 -23.47 -9.10
CA ALA A 19 -1.96 -23.71 -9.60
C ALA A 19 -1.98 -24.23 -11.04
N ARG A 20 -2.88 -25.18 -11.36
CA ARG A 20 -3.06 -25.67 -12.74
C ARG A 20 -3.54 -24.59 -13.70
N ALA A 21 -4.50 -23.76 -13.29
CA ALA A 21 -4.98 -22.66 -14.12
C ALA A 21 -3.87 -21.64 -14.45
N GLU A 22 -2.91 -21.46 -13.54
CA GLU A 22 -1.74 -20.58 -13.70
C GLU A 22 -0.52 -21.28 -14.33
N GLY A 23 -0.62 -22.57 -14.69
CA GLY A 23 0.50 -23.33 -15.25
C GLY A 23 1.63 -23.62 -14.26
N LEU A 24 1.34 -23.57 -12.95
CA LEU A 24 2.28 -23.75 -11.86
C LEU A 24 2.12 -25.11 -11.17
N THR A 25 3.21 -25.56 -10.55
CA THR A 25 3.13 -26.68 -9.61
C THR A 25 2.49 -26.23 -8.29
N PHE A 26 1.94 -27.17 -7.53
CA PHE A 26 1.39 -26.88 -6.20
C PHE A 26 2.42 -26.20 -5.28
N THR A 27 3.67 -26.68 -5.32
CA THR A 27 4.76 -26.14 -4.51
C THR A 27 5.15 -24.73 -4.94
N SER A 28 5.33 -24.48 -6.24
CA SER A 28 5.72 -23.16 -6.75
C SER A 28 4.63 -22.12 -6.52
N PHE A 29 3.36 -22.51 -6.65
CA PHE A 29 2.22 -21.65 -6.33
C PHE A 29 2.20 -21.27 -4.85
N LEU A 30 2.37 -22.23 -3.94
CA LEU A 30 2.46 -21.96 -2.51
C LEU A 30 3.66 -21.08 -2.16
N GLU A 31 4.83 -21.34 -2.75
CA GLU A 31 6.02 -20.52 -2.52
C GLU A 31 5.78 -19.06 -2.93
N GLN A 32 5.23 -18.84 -4.12
CA GLN A 32 4.93 -17.49 -4.62
C GLN A 32 3.92 -16.77 -3.73
N ALA A 33 2.83 -17.44 -3.35
CA ALA A 33 1.81 -16.86 -2.47
C ALA A 33 2.36 -16.49 -1.09
N LEU A 34 3.22 -17.34 -0.52
CA LEU A 34 3.87 -17.07 0.77
C LEU A 34 4.87 -15.91 0.67
N ARG A 35 5.66 -15.85 -0.41
CA ARG A 35 6.59 -14.75 -0.65
C ARG A 35 5.87 -13.42 -0.77
N GLU A 36 4.84 -13.34 -1.62
CA GLU A 36 4.04 -12.14 -1.78
C GLU A 36 3.35 -11.71 -0.48
N HIS A 37 2.94 -12.67 0.35
CA HIS A 37 2.38 -12.37 1.65
C HIS A 37 3.42 -11.74 2.60
N LEU A 38 4.63 -12.30 2.66
CA LEU A 38 5.73 -11.77 3.48
C LEU A 38 6.17 -10.39 2.99
N ASP A 39 6.36 -10.20 1.69
CA ASP A 39 6.76 -8.91 1.10
C ASP A 39 5.73 -7.82 1.42
N ARG A 40 4.43 -8.16 1.43
CA ARG A 40 3.35 -7.24 1.79
C ARG A 40 3.35 -6.88 3.28
N LEU A 41 3.74 -7.81 4.14
CA LEU A 41 3.89 -7.54 5.58
C LEU A 41 5.05 -6.60 5.83
N ASP A 42 6.19 -6.84 5.17
CA ASP A 42 7.39 -6.00 5.29
C ASP A 42 7.13 -4.59 4.71
N SER A 43 6.47 -4.51 3.56
CA SER A 43 6.12 -3.22 2.91
C SER A 43 5.18 -2.35 3.76
N ARG A 44 4.33 -2.97 4.61
CA ARG A 44 3.46 -2.21 5.54
C ARG A 44 4.26 -1.54 6.66
N VAL A 45 5.45 -2.03 6.97
CA VAL A 45 6.34 -1.44 7.98
C VAL A 45 7.15 -0.28 7.39
N GLU A 46 7.40 -0.27 6.07
CA GLU A 46 8.23 0.73 5.40
C GLU A 46 7.51 2.03 5.01
N GLY A 47 6.19 2.09 5.20
CA GLY A 47 5.46 3.35 5.10
C GLY A 47 5.87 4.28 6.24
N ARG A 48 6.96 5.05 6.06
CA ARG A 48 7.27 6.19 6.93
C ARG A 48 5.95 6.95 7.14
N PRO A 49 5.51 7.17 8.40
CA PRO A 49 4.30 7.92 8.63
C PRO A 49 4.40 9.22 7.85
N PHE A 50 3.32 9.59 7.16
CA PHE A 50 3.26 10.85 6.42
C PHE A 50 3.69 11.97 7.36
N ALA A 51 4.89 12.50 7.13
CA ALA A 51 5.43 13.58 7.94
C ALA A 51 4.89 14.88 7.36
N VAL A 52 3.94 15.50 8.07
CA VAL A 52 3.57 16.88 7.80
C VAL A 52 4.78 17.72 8.17
N VAL A 53 5.45 18.30 7.17
CA VAL A 53 6.47 19.32 7.39
C VAL A 53 5.74 20.67 7.34
N PRO A 54 5.41 21.28 8.49
CA PRO A 54 4.75 22.58 8.49
C PRO A 54 5.68 23.60 7.84
N PHE A 55 5.14 24.42 6.93
CA PHE A 55 5.86 25.57 6.41
C PHE A 55 5.84 26.68 7.47
N GLU A 56 6.98 26.92 8.11
CA GLU A 56 7.17 28.08 8.99
C GLU A 56 7.34 29.34 8.13
N GLY A 57 6.21 29.89 7.67
CA GLY A 57 6.16 31.20 7.05
C GLY A 57 6.31 32.32 8.08
N THR A 58 6.57 33.55 7.62
CA THR A 58 6.65 34.76 8.47
C THR A 58 5.28 35.35 8.82
N GLY A 59 4.21 34.55 8.72
CA GLY A 59 2.82 34.99 8.83
C GLY A 59 2.19 35.35 7.49
N LEU A 60 0.97 35.89 7.54
CA LEU A 60 0.23 36.31 6.34
C LEU A 60 0.81 37.60 5.76
N ARG A 61 0.73 37.73 4.43
CA ARG A 61 1.01 39.02 3.78
C ARG A 61 0.01 40.07 4.28
N PRO A 62 0.43 41.31 4.57
CA PRO A 62 -0.49 42.37 5.00
C PRO A 62 -1.66 42.56 4.02
N GLY A 63 -2.88 42.70 4.54
CA GLY A 63 -4.08 42.87 3.73
C GLY A 63 -4.55 41.60 3.01
N VAL A 64 -4.11 40.41 3.46
CA VAL A 64 -4.70 39.13 3.08
C VAL A 64 -5.64 38.68 4.17
N ASP A 65 -6.93 38.55 3.86
CA ASP A 65 -7.91 37.88 4.70
C ASP A 65 -8.08 36.43 4.24
N LEU A 66 -7.91 35.47 5.15
CA LEU A 66 -8.11 34.05 4.84
C LEU A 66 -9.59 33.66 4.75
N ALA A 67 -10.49 34.50 5.25
CA ALA A 67 -11.93 34.27 5.20
C ALA A 67 -12.54 34.67 3.84
N ASP A 68 -11.86 35.50 3.04
CA ASP A 68 -12.29 35.87 1.70
C ASP A 68 -11.64 34.97 0.64
N SER A 69 -12.36 33.91 0.28
CA SER A 69 -11.89 32.91 -0.68
C SER A 69 -11.77 33.47 -2.10
N ALA A 70 -12.55 34.49 -2.48
CA ALA A 70 -12.50 35.07 -3.82
C ALA A 70 -11.26 35.97 -3.96
N GLU A 71 -11.02 36.83 -2.98
CA GLU A 71 -9.85 37.69 -2.93
C GLU A 71 -8.52 36.90 -2.88
N LEU A 72 -8.53 35.77 -2.18
CA LEU A 72 -7.37 34.86 -2.13
C LEU A 72 -7.06 34.24 -3.48
N LEU A 73 -8.07 33.74 -4.20
CA LEU A 73 -7.89 33.09 -5.49
C LEU A 73 -7.30 34.07 -6.51
N ASP A 74 -7.84 35.29 -6.58
CA ASP A 74 -7.37 36.37 -7.48
C ASP A 74 -5.89 36.77 -7.24
N ARG A 75 -5.37 36.52 -6.04
CA ARG A 75 -3.96 36.77 -5.69
C ARG A 75 -3.05 35.57 -5.95
N MET A 76 -3.60 34.36 -5.99
CA MET A 76 -2.85 33.12 -6.26
C MET A 76 -2.67 32.87 -7.75
N GLU A 77 -3.63 33.32 -8.58
CA GLU A 77 -3.65 33.08 -10.03
C GLU A 77 -3.02 34.19 -10.87
N ARG A 78 -2.44 35.22 -10.23
CA ARG A 78 -1.63 36.26 -10.89
C ARG A 78 -0.15 35.94 -10.85
#